data_AF-A0A542QIF5-F1
#
_entry.id   AF-A0A542QIF5-F1
#
_cell.length_a   1.000
_cell.length_b   1.000
_cell.length_c   1.000
_cell.angle_alpha   90.00
_cell.angle_beta   90.00
_cell.angle_gamma   90.00
#
_symmetry.space_group_name_H-M   'P 1'
#
loop_
_entity.id
_entity.type
_entity.pdbx_description
1 polymer ?
#
loop_
_entity_poly.entity_id
_entity_poly.type
_entity_poly.pdbx_seq_one_letter_code
_entity_poly.pdbx_strand_id
1 'polypeptide(L)'
;MSVTFTAELTGEPVNMANSNAARVLGALGYAEPYGDEDAQLFLGRVLFALALDPEDAGRPAVTDGRFTDCGRSQGYVQSRLGELRELAEYAAWARGLRVTWG
;
A
#
# COMPACT_ATOMS: atom_id res chain seq x y z
N MET A 1 12.58 -6.44 6.15
CA MET A 1 11.98 -5.17 6.59
C MET A 1 10.75 -4.95 5.70
N SER A 2 9.64 -4.49 6.29
CA SER A 2 8.32 -4.33 5.66
C SER A 2 7.75 -2.97 5.98
N VAL A 3 6.83 -2.47 5.16
CA VAL A 3 5.98 -1.31 5.48
C VAL A 3 4.57 -1.82 5.76
N THR A 4 3.94 -1.31 6.81
CA THR A 4 2.59 -1.68 7.20
C THR A 4 1.69 -0.46 7.20
N PHE A 5 0.55 -0.53 6.50
CA PHE A 5 -0.50 0.48 6.56
C PHE A 5 -1.54 0.09 7.61
N THR A 6 -1.97 1.05 8.43
CA THR A 6 -2.94 0.85 9.52
C THR A 6 -3.85 2.07 9.68
N ALA A 7 -5.01 1.88 10.31
CA ALA A 7 -5.91 2.94 10.73
C ALA A 7 -6.36 2.65 12.18
N GLU A 8 -5.58 3.14 13.15
CA GLU A 8 -5.65 2.78 14.58
C GLU A 8 -5.68 1.25 14.85
N LEU A 9 -5.76 0.84 16.12
CA LEU A 9 -5.55 -0.54 16.60
C LEU A 9 -6.58 -1.60 16.11
N THR A 10 -7.58 -1.21 15.31
CA THR A 10 -8.74 -2.06 15.00
C THR A 10 -8.94 -2.38 13.52
N GLY A 11 -8.28 -1.68 12.60
CA GLY A 11 -8.31 -2.02 11.17
C GLY A 11 -7.39 -3.20 10.86
N GLU A 12 -7.74 -4.02 9.86
CA GLU A 12 -6.83 -5.05 9.36
C GLU A 12 -5.61 -4.40 8.71
N PRO A 13 -4.39 -4.66 9.20
CA PRO A 13 -3.19 -4.01 8.68
C PRO A 13 -2.83 -4.55 7.29
N VAL A 14 -2.44 -3.67 6.38
CA VAL A 14 -1.94 -4.07 5.05
C VAL A 14 -0.41 -4.05 5.08
N ASN A 15 0.21 -5.22 5.17
CA ASN A 15 1.67 -5.37 5.22
C ASN A 15 2.26 -5.72 3.85
N MET A 16 3.41 -5.14 3.53
CA MET A 16 4.15 -5.38 2.28
C MET A 16 5.66 -5.43 2.53
N ALA A 17 6.37 -6.23 1.72
CA ALA A 17 7.84 -6.15 1.65
C ALA A 17 8.26 -4.76 1.13
N ASN A 18 9.39 -4.22 1.63
CA ASN A 18 9.82 -2.84 1.32
C ASN A 18 9.88 -2.52 -0.19
N SER A 19 10.39 -3.43 -1.02
CA SER A 19 10.49 -3.23 -2.46
C SER A 19 9.11 -3.10 -3.13
N ASN A 20 8.13 -3.84 -2.63
CA ASN A 20 6.75 -3.78 -3.10
C ASN A 20 6.01 -2.56 -2.53
N ALA A 21 6.24 -2.23 -1.26
CA ALA A 21 5.70 -1.03 -0.63
C ALA A 21 6.15 0.24 -1.37
N ALA A 22 7.42 0.33 -1.77
CA ALA A 22 7.94 1.45 -2.55
C ALA A 22 7.18 1.63 -3.89
N ARG A 23 6.79 0.52 -4.55
CA ARG A 23 6.00 0.57 -5.77
C ARG A 23 4.59 1.12 -5.51
N VAL A 24 3.93 0.64 -4.46
CA VAL A 24 2.59 1.10 -4.06
C VAL A 24 2.61 2.55 -3.60
N LEU A 25 3.58 2.96 -2.79
CA LEU A 25 3.78 4.36 -2.38
C LEU A 25 4.00 5.28 -3.58
N GLY A 26 4.79 4.84 -4.57
CA GLY A 26 4.98 5.57 -5.83
C GLY A 26 3.68 5.75 -6.61
N ALA A 27 2.81 4.73 -6.66
CA ALA A 27 1.49 4.85 -7.29
C ALA A 27 0.56 5.84 -6.55
N LEU A 28 0.67 5.91 -5.22
CA LEU A 28 -0.07 6.87 -4.38
C LEU A 28 0.54 8.29 -4.38
N GLY A 29 1.73 8.45 -4.96
CA GLY A 29 2.45 9.72 -5.03
C GLY A 29 3.23 10.08 -3.77
N TYR A 30 3.59 9.10 -2.94
CA TYR A 30 4.43 9.27 -1.76
C TYR A 30 5.88 8.90 -2.02
N ALA A 31 6.80 9.70 -1.47
CA ALA A 31 8.24 9.47 -1.56
C ALA A 31 8.80 8.69 -0.36
N GLU A 32 8.25 8.93 0.83
CA GLU A 32 8.79 8.39 2.08
C GLU A 32 8.10 7.07 2.48
N PRO A 33 8.87 6.10 3.02
CA PRO A 33 8.34 4.81 3.44
C PRO A 33 7.58 4.86 4.78
N TYR A 34 7.41 6.05 5.34
CA TYR A 34 6.63 6.30 6.55
C TYR A 34 5.81 7.59 6.38
N GLY A 35 4.70 7.69 7.11
CA GLY A 35 3.87 8.87 7.10
C GLY A 35 2.45 8.60 7.55
N ASP A 36 1.63 9.63 7.44
CA ASP A 36 0.22 9.58 7.78
C ASP A 36 -0.58 10.57 6.93
N GLU A 37 -1.82 10.20 6.58
CA GLU A 37 -2.73 11.08 5.85
C GLU A 37 -4.16 10.94 6.40
N ASP A 38 -4.96 11.98 6.23
CA ASP A 38 -6.41 11.91 6.47
C ASP A 38 -7.03 10.81 5.60
N ALA A 39 -7.92 9.99 6.17
CA ALA A 39 -8.48 8.85 5.45
C ALA A 39 -9.22 9.21 4.16
N GLN A 40 -9.88 10.38 4.08
CA GLN A 40 -10.58 10.77 2.86
C GLN A 40 -9.61 11.17 1.75
N LEU A 41 -8.54 11.90 2.10
CA LEU A 41 -7.47 12.24 1.16
C LEU A 41 -6.75 10.98 0.67
N PHE A 42 -6.44 10.07 1.60
CA PHE A 42 -5.78 8.81 1.30
C PHE A 42 -6.64 7.96 0.36
N LEU A 43 -7.94 7.84 0.65
CA LEU A 43 -8.90 7.15 -0.22
C LEU A 43 -8.94 7.77 -1.62
N GLY A 44 -8.94 9.10 -1.73
CA GLY A 44 -8.88 9.81 -3.00
C GLY A 44 -7.65 9.41 -3.84
N ARG A 45 -6.47 9.32 -3.22
CA ARG A 45 -5.24 8.86 -3.89
C ARG A 45 -5.31 7.41 -4.31
N VAL A 46 -5.85 6.53 -3.46
CA VAL A 46 -6.03 5.10 -3.79
C VAL A 46 -6.93 4.94 -5.00
N LEU A 47 -8.07 5.64 -5.04
CA LEU A 47 -9.00 5.59 -6.16
C LEU A 47 -8.38 6.13 -7.45
N PHE A 48 -7.59 7.20 -7.34
CA PHE A 48 -6.88 7.76 -8.49
C PHE A 48 -5.80 6.81 -9.02
N ALA A 49 -5.04 6.16 -8.12
CA ALA A 49 -4.04 5.16 -8.49
C ALA A 49 -4.69 3.94 -9.15
N LEU A 50 -5.82 3.44 -8.64
CA LEU A 50 -6.59 2.35 -9.25
C LEU A 50 -7.09 2.69 -10.66
N ALA A 51 -7.41 3.96 -10.92
CA ALA A 51 -7.89 4.41 -12.23
C ALA A 51 -6.75 4.60 -13.26
N LEU A 52 -5.53 4.91 -12.81
CA LEU A 52 -4.41 5.26 -13.68
C LEU A 52 -3.37 4.16 -13.87
N ASP A 53 -3.11 3.32 -12.86
CA ASP A 53 -1.98 2.40 -12.90
C ASP A 53 -2.37 1.14 -13.70
N PRO A 54 -1.73 0.86 -14.85
CA PRO A 54 -1.96 -0.37 -15.59
C PRO A 54 -1.63 -1.59 -14.72
N GLU A 55 -2.25 -2.73 -15.04
CA GLU A 55 -2.04 -3.96 -14.29
C GLU A 55 -0.55 -4.28 -14.13
N ASP A 56 -0.09 -4.50 -12.89
CA ASP A 56 1.32 -4.79 -12.61
C ASP A 56 1.72 -6.09 -13.32
N ALA A 57 2.74 -6.04 -14.18
CA ALA A 57 3.25 -7.21 -14.88
C ALA A 57 3.86 -8.27 -13.95
N GLY A 58 4.11 -7.92 -12.69
CA GLY A 58 4.77 -8.78 -11.72
C GLY A 58 6.30 -8.77 -11.88
N ARG A 59 6.98 -9.42 -10.95
CA ARG A 59 8.43 -9.62 -10.97
C ARG A 59 8.78 -10.90 -10.19
N PRO A 60 9.62 -11.79 -10.74
CA PRO A 60 10.03 -12.99 -10.01
C PRO A 60 10.81 -12.64 -8.74
N ALA A 61 10.73 -13.53 -7.75
CA ALA A 61 11.59 -13.46 -6.58
C ALA A 61 13.05 -13.71 -7.00
N VAL A 62 13.99 -13.01 -6.36
CA VAL A 62 15.43 -13.15 -6.61
C VAL A 62 16.14 -13.29 -5.27
N THR A 63 17.00 -14.31 -5.16
CA THR A 63 17.90 -14.48 -4.01
C THR A 63 19.34 -14.26 -4.47
N ASP A 64 20.04 -13.36 -3.79
CA ASP A 64 21.46 -13.10 -3.96
C ASP A 64 22.17 -13.25 -2.60
N GLY A 65 22.95 -14.32 -2.46
CA GLY A 65 23.60 -14.70 -1.20
C GLY A 65 22.59 -14.89 -0.05
N ARG A 66 22.60 -13.97 0.92
CA ARG A 66 21.69 -13.97 2.09
C ARG A 66 20.52 -12.99 1.94
N PHE A 67 20.38 -12.36 0.79
CA PHE A 67 19.33 -11.38 0.52
C PHE A 67 18.29 -11.98 -0.43
N THR A 68 17.02 -11.88 -0.06
CA THR A 68 15.90 -12.30 -0.90
C THR A 68 14.99 -11.11 -1.16
N ASP A 69 14.85 -10.75 -2.44
CA ASP A 69 13.76 -9.91 -2.93
C ASP A 69 12.59 -10.85 -3.24
N CYS A 70 11.50 -10.72 -2.48
CA CYS A 70 10.35 -11.64 -2.55
C CYS A 70 9.62 -11.61 -3.90
N GLY A 71 9.93 -10.64 -4.77
CA GLY A 71 9.19 -10.45 -6.01
C GLY A 71 7.73 -10.07 -5.75
N ARG A 72 6.91 -10.17 -6.80
CA ARG A 72 5.47 -9.90 -6.76
C ARG A 72 4.77 -10.58 -7.93
N SER A 73 3.55 -11.04 -7.71
CA SER A 73 2.70 -11.61 -8.76
C SER A 73 2.23 -10.53 -9.75
N GLN A 74 1.73 -10.96 -10.91
CA GLN A 74 0.93 -10.09 -11.75
C GLN A 74 -0.27 -9.54 -10.96
N GLY A 75 -0.62 -8.27 -11.18
CA GLY A 75 -1.73 -7.59 -10.50
C GLY A 75 -1.50 -7.29 -9.02
N TYR A 76 -0.28 -7.50 -8.50
CA TYR A 76 0.01 -7.31 -7.08
C TYR A 76 -0.30 -5.88 -6.60
N VAL A 77 0.11 -4.86 -7.36
CA VAL A 77 -0.16 -3.45 -7.00
C VAL A 77 -1.67 -3.19 -6.93
N GLN A 78 -2.45 -3.66 -7.90
CA GLN A 78 -3.91 -3.52 -7.91
C GLN A 78 -4.57 -4.22 -6.72
N SER A 79 -4.13 -5.43 -6.39
CA SER A 79 -4.60 -6.15 -5.19
C SER A 79 -4.32 -5.36 -3.92
N ARG A 80 -3.10 -4.83 -3.75
CA ARG A 80 -2.76 -4.02 -2.57
C ARG A 80 -3.52 -2.70 -2.52
N LEU A 81 -3.71 -2.02 -3.65
CA LEU A 81 -4.55 -0.81 -3.72
C LEU A 81 -6.02 -1.12 -3.38
N GLY A 82 -6.52 -2.30 -3.72
CA GLY A 82 -7.85 -2.78 -3.31
C GLY A 82 -7.97 -2.92 -1.80
N GLU A 83 -6.99 -3.56 -1.14
CA GLU A 83 -6.94 -3.67 0.32
C GLU A 83 -6.80 -2.30 1.01
N LEU A 84 -5.98 -1.40 0.44
CA LEU A 84 -5.84 -0.03 0.95
C LEU A 84 -7.12 0.79 0.78
N ARG A 85 -7.91 0.55 -0.27
CA ARG A 85 -9.23 1.17 -0.45
C ARG A 85 -10.16 0.75 0.69
N GLU A 86 -10.22 -0.54 1.00
CA GLU A 86 -11.06 -1.06 2.08
C GLU A 86 -10.64 -0.50 3.45
N LEU A 87 -9.33 -0.45 3.72
CA LEU A 87 -8.76 0.18 4.91
C LEU A 87 -9.16 1.66 5.02
N ALA A 88 -9.03 2.41 3.93
CA ALA A 88 -9.33 3.84 3.90
C ALA A 88 -10.84 4.14 3.98
N GLU A 89 -11.68 3.32 3.36
CA GLU A 89 -13.14 3.38 3.48
C GLU A 89 -13.59 3.16 4.92
N TYR A 90 -13.01 2.14 5.58
CA TYR A 90 -13.24 1.89 7.00
C TYR A 90 -12.83 3.09 7.88
N ALA A 91 -11.61 3.60 7.66
CA ALA A 91 -11.08 4.73 8.41
C ALA A 91 -11.90 6.02 8.21
N ALA A 92 -12.35 6.28 6.99
CA ALA A 92 -13.18 7.42 6.66
C ALA A 92 -14.57 7.31 7.29
N TRP A 93 -15.17 6.11 7.29
CA TRP A 93 -16.48 5.87 7.91
C TRP A 93 -16.46 6.06 9.43
N ALA A 94 -15.36 5.68 10.09
CA ALA A 94 -15.16 5.84 11.53
C ALA A 94 -15.01 7.30 12.01
N ARG A 95 -15.20 8.28 11.13
CA ARG A 95 -15.16 9.74 11.38
C ARG A 95 -13.79 10.24 11.89
N GLY A 96 -12.85 10.42 10.95
CA GLY A 96 -11.64 11.22 11.16
C GLY A 96 -10.39 10.43 11.57
N LEU A 97 -10.39 9.11 11.39
CA LEU A 97 -9.17 8.33 11.55
C LEU A 97 -8.18 8.66 10.43
N ARG A 98 -6.89 8.61 10.76
CA ARG A 98 -5.79 8.79 9.82
C ARG A 98 -5.29 7.41 9.40
N VAL A 99 -4.85 7.30 8.15
CA VAL A 99 -4.11 6.13 7.69
C VAL A 99 -2.64 6.41 7.93
N THR A 100 -1.97 5.55 8.69
CA THR A 100 -0.53 5.63 8.99
C THR A 100 0.22 4.50 8.29
N TRP A 101 1.44 4.76 7.85
CA TRP A 101 2.34 3.73 7.32
C TRP A 101 3.76 3.89 7.84
N GLY A 102 4.47 2.77 7.93
CA GLY A 102 5.86 2.67 8.39
C GLY A 102 6.24 1.27 8.81
#